data_AF-A0A2N2IT34-F1
#
_entry.id   AF-A0A2N2IT34-F1
#
_cell.length_a   1.000
_cell.length_b   1.000
_cell.length_c   1.000
_cell.angle_alpha   90.00
_cell.angle_beta   90.00
_cell.angle_gamma   90.00
#
_symmetry.space_group_name_H-M   'P 1'
#
loop_
_entity.id
_entity.type
_entity.pdbx_description
1 polymer ?
#
loop_
_entity_poly.entity_id
_entity_poly.type
_entity_poly.pdbx_seq_one_letter_code
_entity_poly.pdbx_strand_id
1 'polypeptide(L)'
;MKKYATLSLLVLLSLTLFQCAKGSGSASCGDGVCASTESAESCPADCTTEGCGNGEIEGAEECDGGDLGGATCVSLGFASGSLGCTTSCEYNTGFCRAECNHACETLGLTRCAGNTLETCANDAQSCRIWEATTDCTTTSQVCDDSSGTAGCADSCSDACTLDDKRCTVNMLQRCQTGENGCTQWKDMQDCALTNWVCTGTGAGAACTDPCTHECDAGAPPQCSGTTVQTCGADGDGCRIWVDGTDCATLGQVCSGGACSCVNECTSGSTRCLGTVRQSCTTSGSGCLVWTTVQDCAASSQLCDTSSGSAQCVNTCTNTCASGAVRCLGDVIQTCQTVASGCLDWVDGTNCAATGRSCSGSTCVCNNACSAGQTRCLGDVTQSCVQDAYGCYAFVNGTDCAALGQTCLGGSCQAPAGAYTCSALSPTYTTIRSTGTVLTANTYDDDNRYAFTLPFTFRYYGMNYTGGYLCSNGWASFGADPGTNNYSNGALPDGVAPNAAIFIFWDDLVYDQATWPEARLLTQTLGTAPNRVFVLEWHQMRTLGSGTSARGSFQIRLYETTNAFEVIYDRANWLGTTWSATVGYENAAGTEGGDVGTAFTAPPADNYRCVPN
;
A
#
# COMPACT_ATOMS: atom_id res chain seq x y z
N MET A 1 -46.79 -67.89 21.85
CA MET A 1 -48.20 -68.05 22.34
C MET A 1 -49.01 -66.85 21.83
N LYS A 2 -50.32 -67.02 21.53
CA LYS A 2 -51.39 -66.02 21.22
C LYS A 2 -50.95 -64.57 20.86
N LYS A 3 -51.15 -64.03 19.64
CA LYS A 3 -52.40 -63.44 19.05
C LYS A 3 -53.13 -62.49 20.05
N TYR A 4 -53.56 -61.24 19.78
CA TYR A 4 -54.28 -60.55 18.66
C TYR A 4 -54.06 -59.01 18.81
N ALA A 5 -53.96 -58.11 17.82
CA ALA A 5 -54.88 -57.57 16.78
C ALA A 5 -55.81 -56.38 17.19
N THR A 6 -55.94 -55.36 16.30
CA THR A 6 -57.10 -54.41 16.10
C THR A 6 -57.48 -53.40 17.22
N LEU A 7 -58.13 -52.23 17.02
CA LEU A 7 -58.42 -51.28 15.89
C LEU A 7 -59.19 -50.02 16.46
N SER A 8 -59.23 -48.89 15.74
CA SER A 8 -60.27 -47.80 15.75
C SER A 8 -60.43 -46.78 16.91
N LEU A 9 -60.03 -45.52 16.63
CA LEU A 9 -60.88 -44.33 16.34
C LEU A 9 -62.18 -44.01 17.16
N LEU A 10 -62.24 -42.82 17.78
CA LEU A 10 -63.39 -41.90 18.04
C LEU A 10 -62.87 -40.71 18.89
N VAL A 11 -62.75 -39.45 18.46
CA VAL A 11 -63.75 -38.44 18.05
C VAL A 11 -64.82 -38.15 19.10
N LEU A 12 -64.76 -36.97 19.74
CA LEU A 12 -65.92 -36.11 20.01
C LEU A 12 -65.52 -34.67 20.39
N LEU A 13 -66.37 -33.72 20.00
CA LEU A 13 -66.15 -32.27 19.97
C LEU A 13 -67.42 -31.58 20.47
N SER A 14 -67.35 -30.64 21.41
CA SER A 14 -68.34 -29.55 21.53
C SER A 14 -68.00 -28.49 22.58
N LEU A 15 -68.03 -27.25 22.11
CA LEU A 15 -67.94 -25.97 22.82
C LEU A 15 -69.16 -25.63 23.73
N THR A 16 -68.95 -24.59 24.57
CA THR A 16 -69.91 -23.56 25.06
C THR A 16 -70.98 -23.93 26.13
N LEU A 17 -71.64 -23.01 26.86
CA LEU A 17 -71.77 -21.52 26.73
C LEU A 17 -71.89 -20.80 28.11
N PHE A 18 -71.43 -19.53 28.17
CA PHE A 18 -71.68 -18.43 29.13
C PHE A 18 -72.72 -18.53 30.27
N GLN A 19 -72.39 -17.86 31.40
CA GLN A 19 -73.34 -16.95 32.07
C GLN A 19 -72.66 -15.81 32.86
N CYS A 20 -73.11 -14.57 32.65
CA CYS A 20 -72.86 -13.40 33.52
C CYS A 20 -74.16 -12.66 33.81
N ALA A 21 -74.44 -12.37 35.09
CA ALA A 21 -75.39 -11.35 35.55
C ALA A 21 -75.03 -10.99 37.00
N LYS A 22 -74.32 -9.89 37.27
CA LYS A 22 -74.80 -8.53 37.55
C LYS A 22 -75.69 -8.39 38.81
N GLY A 23 -75.08 -7.85 39.87
CA GLY A 23 -75.69 -7.29 41.07
C GLY A 23 -74.58 -6.62 41.90
N SER A 24 -74.22 -5.37 41.60
CA SER A 24 -74.78 -4.15 42.22
C SER A 24 -74.12 -3.77 43.56
N GLY A 25 -73.06 -2.96 43.48
CA GLY A 25 -72.76 -1.92 44.48
C GLY A 25 -72.24 -2.34 45.84
N SER A 26 -70.99 -2.82 45.90
CA SER A 26 -70.13 -2.74 47.09
C SER A 26 -68.69 -2.51 46.61
N ALA A 27 -68.01 -1.49 47.12
CA ALA A 27 -66.59 -1.24 46.83
C ALA A 27 -65.75 -2.45 47.30
N SER A 28 -64.82 -2.90 46.46
CA SER A 28 -64.15 -4.20 46.57
C SER A 28 -62.64 -4.04 46.76
N CYS A 29 -62.27 -3.33 47.83
CA CYS A 29 -60.88 -3.17 48.23
C CYS A 29 -60.09 -4.50 48.26
N GLY A 30 -58.97 -4.51 47.56
CA GLY A 30 -58.10 -5.66 47.29
C GLY A 30 -58.22 -6.22 45.87
N ASP A 31 -58.70 -5.46 44.87
CA ASP A 31 -58.77 -5.90 43.46
C ASP A 31 -57.66 -5.33 42.56
N GLY A 32 -56.82 -4.45 43.08
CA GLY A 32 -55.64 -3.89 42.42
C GLY A 32 -55.91 -2.65 41.56
N VAL A 33 -57.10 -2.03 41.64
CA VAL A 33 -57.41 -0.78 40.93
C VAL A 33 -58.05 0.23 41.87
N CYS A 34 -57.37 1.34 42.16
CA CYS A 34 -57.93 2.42 42.97
C CYS A 34 -59.10 3.11 42.24
N ALA A 35 -60.35 2.81 42.62
CA ALA A 35 -61.52 3.41 41.99
C ALA A 35 -61.83 4.81 42.54
N SER A 36 -62.54 5.66 41.77
CA SER A 36 -62.87 7.04 42.18
C SER A 36 -63.83 7.18 43.38
N THR A 37 -64.26 6.07 43.98
CA THR A 37 -65.01 6.02 45.25
C THR A 37 -64.17 5.53 46.43
N GLU A 38 -62.89 5.25 46.20
CA GLU A 38 -61.93 4.72 47.17
C GLU A 38 -60.83 5.76 47.44
N SER A 39 -60.15 5.63 48.56
CA SER A 39 -59.04 6.49 48.97
C SER A 39 -58.08 5.71 49.84
N ALA A 40 -56.88 6.23 50.09
CA ALA A 40 -55.92 5.58 51.00
C ALA A 40 -56.44 5.40 52.45
N GLU A 41 -57.55 6.05 52.82
CA GLU A 41 -58.21 5.87 54.13
C GLU A 41 -59.33 4.81 54.10
N SER A 42 -59.99 4.60 52.95
CA SER A 42 -61.09 3.62 52.79
C SER A 42 -60.65 2.31 52.14
N CYS A 43 -59.57 2.33 51.33
CA CYS A 43 -58.91 1.18 50.75
C CYS A 43 -57.38 1.38 50.63
N PRO A 44 -56.61 1.19 51.72
CA PRO A 44 -55.15 1.26 51.68
C PRO A 44 -54.46 0.05 50.99
N ALA A 45 -55.22 -0.91 50.44
CA ALA A 45 -54.67 -2.05 49.71
C ALA A 45 -54.40 -1.72 48.24
N ASP A 46 -55.28 -0.91 47.61
CA ASP A 46 -55.22 -0.55 46.19
C ASP A 46 -54.88 0.94 45.98
N CYS A 47 -55.12 1.80 46.97
CA CYS A 47 -54.83 3.24 46.91
C CYS A 47 -53.72 3.62 47.92
N THR A 48 -52.53 3.99 47.44
CA THR A 48 -51.46 4.57 48.27
C THR A 48 -51.46 6.10 48.24
N THR A 49 -50.90 6.75 49.26
CA THR A 49 -51.04 8.20 49.50
C THR A 49 -50.23 9.14 48.57
N GLU A 50 -49.61 8.66 47.49
CA GLU A 50 -49.06 9.52 46.44
C GLU A 50 -49.33 8.93 45.05
N GLY A 51 -49.87 9.77 44.16
CA GLY A 51 -49.84 9.59 42.70
C GLY A 51 -50.80 8.54 42.11
N CYS A 52 -50.32 7.30 42.03
CA CYS A 52 -50.50 6.52 40.81
C CYS A 52 -51.92 6.02 40.48
N GLY A 53 -52.35 6.31 39.24
CA GLY A 53 -53.60 5.86 38.64
C GLY A 53 -54.71 6.92 38.64
N ASN A 54 -54.38 8.18 38.94
CA ASN A 54 -55.33 9.29 39.05
C ASN A 54 -55.54 10.06 37.73
N GLY A 55 -54.64 9.88 36.75
CA GLY A 55 -54.69 10.48 35.42
C GLY A 55 -53.89 11.78 35.21
N GLU A 56 -53.15 12.26 36.20
CA GLU A 56 -52.21 13.39 36.11
C GLU A 56 -50.83 12.98 36.69
N ILE A 57 -49.75 13.22 35.93
CA ILE A 57 -48.38 12.87 36.38
C ILE A 57 -47.92 13.82 37.49
N GLU A 58 -47.70 13.30 38.69
CA GLU A 58 -47.25 14.08 39.85
C GLU A 58 -46.11 13.40 40.65
N GLY A 59 -45.45 14.21 41.50
CA GLY A 59 -44.40 13.72 42.40
C GLY A 59 -43.18 13.11 41.68
N ALA A 60 -43.09 11.78 41.69
CA ALA A 60 -41.96 10.98 41.20
C ALA A 60 -42.34 10.02 40.05
N GLU A 61 -43.51 10.21 39.45
CA GLU A 61 -44.05 9.35 38.40
C GLU A 61 -43.40 9.59 37.03
N GLU A 62 -43.32 8.53 36.22
CA GLU A 62 -42.92 8.63 34.82
C GLU A 62 -44.14 8.83 33.90
N CYS A 63 -45.28 8.25 34.27
CA CYS A 63 -46.56 8.33 33.57
C CYS A 63 -47.71 8.04 34.53
N ASP A 64 -48.95 8.41 34.18
CA ASP A 64 -50.16 7.95 34.86
C ASP A 64 -51.21 7.49 33.84
N GLY A 65 -51.43 6.18 33.79
CA GLY A 65 -52.50 5.56 33.00
C GLY A 65 -52.42 5.85 31.50
N GLY A 66 -53.09 6.91 31.06
CA GLY A 66 -53.10 7.42 29.68
C GLY A 66 -52.29 8.69 29.46
N ASP A 67 -51.89 9.40 30.51
CA ASP A 67 -50.91 10.49 30.41
C ASP A 67 -49.50 9.91 30.48
N LEU A 68 -48.70 10.20 29.45
CA LEU A 68 -47.32 9.74 29.30
C LEU A 68 -46.32 10.90 29.37
N GLY A 69 -46.75 12.11 29.73
CA GLY A 69 -45.87 13.28 29.85
C GLY A 69 -45.29 13.75 28.52
N GLY A 70 -45.90 13.34 27.40
CA GLY A 70 -45.36 13.51 26.05
C GLY A 70 -44.28 12.50 25.66
N ALA A 71 -43.91 11.55 26.52
CA ALA A 71 -43.00 10.47 26.17
C ALA A 71 -43.64 9.51 25.15
N THR A 72 -42.77 8.96 24.32
CA THR A 72 -43.10 7.96 23.30
C THR A 72 -42.01 6.89 23.30
N CYS A 73 -42.27 5.74 22.67
CA CYS A 73 -41.22 4.75 22.42
C CYS A 73 -39.97 5.38 21.77
N VAL A 74 -40.16 6.36 20.86
CA VAL A 74 -39.07 7.06 20.18
C VAL A 74 -38.24 7.93 21.13
N SER A 75 -38.88 8.69 22.02
CA SER A 75 -38.14 9.51 23.00
C SER A 75 -37.41 8.69 24.07
N LEU A 76 -37.82 7.43 24.28
CA LEU A 76 -37.14 6.47 25.16
C LEU A 76 -36.09 5.61 24.43
N GLY A 77 -35.75 5.92 23.17
CA GLY A 77 -34.67 5.27 22.42
C GLY A 77 -35.06 4.04 21.60
N PHE A 78 -36.35 3.75 21.44
CA PHE A 78 -36.85 2.73 20.52
C PHE A 78 -37.16 3.33 19.14
N ALA A 79 -37.40 2.50 18.12
CA ALA A 79 -37.66 2.98 16.76
C ALA A 79 -39.12 3.39 16.52
N SER A 80 -40.06 2.64 17.11
CA SER A 80 -41.50 2.83 16.93
C SER A 80 -42.29 2.10 18.02
N GLY A 81 -43.61 2.06 17.88
CA GLY A 81 -44.53 1.36 18.79
C GLY A 81 -45.37 2.32 19.64
N SER A 82 -46.18 1.75 20.52
CA SER A 82 -47.02 2.49 21.44
C SER A 82 -46.44 2.36 22.84
N LEU A 83 -46.21 3.49 23.52
CA LEU A 83 -45.80 3.47 24.92
C LEU A 83 -47.06 3.35 25.79
N GLY A 84 -46.99 2.57 26.87
CA GLY A 84 -48.04 2.51 27.88
C GLY A 84 -47.50 2.88 29.26
N CYS A 85 -48.39 2.88 30.25
CA CYS A 85 -48.02 3.03 31.66
C CYS A 85 -48.29 1.74 32.44
N THR A 86 -47.49 1.43 33.45
CA THR A 86 -47.76 0.33 34.39
C THR A 86 -48.69 0.80 35.52
N THR A 87 -49.23 -0.15 36.29
CA THR A 87 -49.98 0.14 37.53
C THR A 87 -49.11 0.64 38.69
N SER A 88 -47.81 0.86 38.44
CA SER A 88 -46.84 1.48 39.35
C SER A 88 -46.25 2.77 38.78
N CYS A 89 -46.86 3.34 37.74
CA CYS A 89 -46.52 4.63 37.14
C CYS A 89 -45.09 4.73 36.58
N GLU A 90 -44.60 3.59 36.09
CA GLU A 90 -43.38 3.43 35.30
C GLU A 90 -43.74 3.21 33.81
N TYR A 91 -42.84 3.59 32.91
CA TYR A 91 -43.07 3.42 31.47
C TYR A 91 -43.12 1.94 31.03
N ASN A 92 -44.28 1.50 30.54
CA ASN A 92 -44.44 0.17 29.95
C ASN A 92 -43.96 0.15 28.48
N THR A 93 -42.71 -0.26 28.31
CA THR A 93 -42.04 -0.39 27.00
C THR A 93 -42.37 -1.70 26.27
N GLY A 94 -43.23 -2.58 26.81
CA GLY A 94 -43.54 -3.90 26.22
C GLY A 94 -44.23 -3.86 24.84
N PHE A 95 -44.76 -2.69 24.44
CA PHE A 95 -45.35 -2.45 23.12
C PHE A 95 -44.49 -1.52 22.24
N CYS A 96 -43.30 -1.14 22.71
CA CYS A 96 -42.26 -0.46 21.93
C CYS A 96 -41.48 -1.45 21.07
N ARG A 97 -40.96 -0.97 19.94
CA ARG A 97 -40.21 -1.75 18.95
C ARG A 97 -38.87 -1.10 18.70
N ALA A 98 -37.78 -1.84 18.97
CA ALA A 98 -36.43 -1.47 18.56
C ALA A 98 -36.31 -1.43 17.02
N GLU A 99 -35.22 -0.85 16.49
CA GLU A 99 -34.95 -0.93 15.05
C GLU A 99 -34.75 -2.39 14.64
N CYS A 100 -35.53 -2.83 13.66
CA CYS A 100 -35.47 -4.19 13.13
C CYS A 100 -34.26 -4.34 12.20
N ASN A 101 -33.08 -4.56 12.77
CA ASN A 101 -31.91 -4.91 11.98
C ASN A 101 -32.06 -6.34 11.48
N HIS A 102 -32.48 -6.48 10.23
CA HIS A 102 -32.72 -7.78 9.59
C HIS A 102 -31.38 -8.50 9.36
N ALA A 103 -31.05 -9.45 10.23
CA ALA A 103 -29.83 -10.23 10.13
C ALA A 103 -29.81 -11.18 8.91
N CYS A 104 -30.96 -11.39 8.25
CA CYS A 104 -31.08 -12.17 7.02
C CYS A 104 -32.11 -11.58 6.04
N GLU A 105 -31.85 -11.76 4.73
CA GLU A 105 -32.59 -11.08 3.67
C GLU A 105 -33.91 -11.76 3.28
N THR A 106 -33.94 -13.09 3.20
CA THR A 106 -35.10 -13.86 2.72
C THR A 106 -35.39 -15.06 3.63
N LEU A 107 -36.66 -15.20 4.03
CA LEU A 107 -37.12 -16.32 4.86
C LEU A 107 -36.87 -17.67 4.18
N GLY A 108 -36.39 -18.65 4.95
CA GLY A 108 -36.06 -19.98 4.44
C GLY A 108 -34.68 -20.11 3.78
N LEU A 109 -33.90 -19.02 3.67
CA LEU A 109 -32.45 -19.15 3.40
C LEU A 109 -31.79 -19.95 4.53
N THR A 110 -30.79 -20.75 4.19
CA THR A 110 -29.98 -21.50 5.16
C THR A 110 -28.52 -21.05 5.14
N ARG A 111 -27.86 -21.06 6.29
CA ARG A 111 -26.41 -20.85 6.44
C ARG A 111 -25.82 -21.81 7.48
N CYS A 112 -24.50 -21.92 7.49
CA CYS A 112 -23.78 -22.61 8.55
C CYS A 112 -23.25 -21.61 9.60
N ALA A 113 -23.49 -21.90 10.88
CA ALA A 113 -22.89 -21.22 12.02
C ALA A 113 -22.12 -22.26 12.85
N GLY A 114 -20.80 -22.35 12.63
CA GLY A 114 -20.03 -23.52 13.04
C GLY A 114 -20.59 -24.78 12.37
N ASN A 115 -20.87 -25.83 13.17
CA ASN A 115 -21.51 -27.05 12.66
C ASN A 115 -23.04 -27.09 12.80
N THR A 116 -23.67 -25.96 13.11
CA THR A 116 -25.11 -25.82 13.21
C THR A 116 -25.66 -25.18 11.95
N LEU A 117 -26.63 -25.84 11.33
CA LEU A 117 -27.46 -25.29 10.26
C LEU A 117 -28.44 -24.30 10.88
N GLU A 118 -28.39 -23.05 10.42
CA GLU A 118 -29.34 -22.00 10.77
C GLU A 118 -30.25 -21.71 9.59
N THR A 119 -31.53 -21.47 9.85
CA THR A 119 -32.52 -21.04 8.84
C THR A 119 -32.97 -19.62 9.16
N CYS A 120 -33.07 -18.77 8.13
CA CYS A 120 -33.64 -17.44 8.25
C CYS A 120 -35.14 -17.54 8.57
N ALA A 121 -35.50 -17.16 9.79
CA ALA A 121 -36.85 -17.23 10.34
C ALA A 121 -37.26 -15.85 10.89
N ASN A 122 -38.54 -15.70 11.23
CA ASN A 122 -39.02 -14.52 11.95
C ASN A 122 -38.98 -14.79 13.46
N ASP A 123 -38.43 -13.87 14.23
CA ASP A 123 -38.60 -13.86 15.68
C ASP A 123 -40.05 -13.52 16.10
N ALA A 124 -40.31 -13.49 17.42
CA ALA A 124 -41.62 -13.16 17.97
C ALA A 124 -42.08 -11.72 17.65
N GLN A 125 -41.19 -10.86 17.16
CA GLN A 125 -41.40 -9.48 16.78
C GLN A 125 -41.54 -9.31 15.26
N SER A 126 -41.45 -10.40 14.49
CA SER A 126 -41.43 -10.45 13.01
C SER A 126 -40.19 -9.86 12.34
N CYS A 127 -39.06 -9.81 13.05
CA CYS A 127 -37.76 -9.51 12.48
C CYS A 127 -37.08 -10.77 11.94
N ARG A 128 -36.44 -10.65 10.78
CA ARG A 128 -35.73 -11.77 10.15
C ARG A 128 -34.38 -12.00 10.83
N ILE A 129 -34.28 -13.11 11.54
CA ILE A 129 -33.08 -13.55 12.26
C ILE A 129 -32.66 -14.95 11.78
N TRP A 130 -31.43 -15.33 12.10
CA TRP A 130 -30.97 -16.70 11.93
C TRP A 130 -31.36 -17.51 13.16
N GLU A 131 -32.16 -18.56 12.96
CA GLU A 131 -32.59 -19.48 14.01
C GLU A 131 -31.85 -20.81 13.83
N ALA A 132 -31.25 -21.33 14.90
CA ALA A 132 -30.55 -22.61 14.90
C ALA A 132 -31.52 -23.78 14.71
N THR A 133 -31.53 -24.39 13.52
CA THR A 133 -32.53 -25.41 13.13
C THR A 133 -32.01 -26.83 13.19
N THR A 134 -30.72 -27.11 13.01
CA THR A 134 -30.16 -28.48 13.11
C THR A 134 -28.67 -28.47 13.46
N ASP A 135 -28.25 -29.21 14.49
CA ASP A 135 -26.84 -29.51 14.76
C ASP A 135 -26.39 -30.74 13.95
N CYS A 136 -25.54 -30.54 12.95
CA CYS A 136 -25.09 -31.61 12.05
C CYS A 136 -24.20 -32.66 12.76
N THR A 137 -23.61 -32.35 13.93
CA THR A 137 -22.83 -33.36 14.69
C THR A 137 -23.70 -34.54 15.12
N THR A 138 -25.00 -34.30 15.35
CA THR A 138 -25.94 -35.33 15.82
C THR A 138 -26.15 -36.47 14.82
N THR A 139 -25.91 -36.21 13.53
CA THR A 139 -25.93 -37.22 12.45
C THR A 139 -24.53 -37.63 11.98
N SER A 140 -23.46 -37.18 12.66
CA SER A 140 -22.06 -37.33 12.23
C SER A 140 -21.72 -36.63 10.89
N GLN A 141 -22.41 -35.52 10.63
CA GLN A 141 -22.28 -34.73 9.40
C GLN A 141 -21.68 -33.36 9.69
N VAL A 142 -21.24 -32.66 8.64
CA VAL A 142 -20.73 -31.29 8.71
C VAL A 142 -21.72 -30.35 8.01
N CYS A 143 -21.96 -29.16 8.56
CA CYS A 143 -22.72 -28.15 7.85
C CYS A 143 -21.90 -27.63 6.65
N ASP A 144 -22.44 -27.80 5.44
CA ASP A 144 -21.81 -27.46 4.17
C ASP A 144 -22.72 -26.49 3.38
N ASP A 145 -22.18 -25.33 3.03
CA ASP A 145 -22.83 -24.29 2.22
C ASP A 145 -22.16 -24.07 0.84
N SER A 146 -21.14 -24.88 0.51
CA SER A 146 -20.33 -24.75 -0.72
C SER A 146 -21.13 -24.89 -2.02
N SER A 147 -22.30 -25.53 -1.96
CA SER A 147 -23.22 -25.71 -3.08
C SER A 147 -24.17 -24.52 -3.33
N GLY A 148 -24.12 -23.47 -2.50
CA GLY A 148 -25.02 -22.32 -2.57
C GLY A 148 -26.35 -22.52 -1.83
N THR A 149 -26.52 -23.61 -1.09
CA THR A 149 -27.60 -23.82 -0.11
C THR A 149 -27.03 -24.63 1.04
N ALA A 150 -27.07 -24.10 2.26
CA ALA A 150 -26.48 -24.79 3.41
C ALA A 150 -27.30 -26.02 3.84
N GLY A 151 -26.61 -27.10 4.20
CA GLY A 151 -27.20 -28.33 4.73
C GLY A 151 -26.16 -29.25 5.36
N CYS A 152 -26.60 -30.27 6.11
CA CYS A 152 -25.69 -31.26 6.69
C CYS A 152 -25.23 -32.28 5.63
N ALA A 153 -23.92 -32.44 5.45
CA ALA A 153 -23.30 -33.32 4.46
C ALA A 153 -22.11 -34.13 5.03
N ASP A 154 -21.77 -35.25 4.40
CA ASP A 154 -20.83 -36.25 4.95
C ASP A 154 -19.33 -35.94 4.73
N SER A 155 -18.98 -34.92 3.95
CA SER A 155 -17.59 -34.50 3.71
C SER A 155 -17.50 -33.14 3.01
N CYS A 156 -16.66 -32.22 3.50
CA CYS A 156 -16.33 -30.99 2.77
C CYS A 156 -15.32 -31.25 1.64
N SER A 157 -15.32 -30.37 0.64
CA SER A 157 -14.27 -30.30 -0.39
C SER A 157 -13.66 -28.90 -0.42
N ASP A 158 -12.36 -28.82 -0.67
CA ASP A 158 -11.62 -27.55 -0.68
C ASP A 158 -12.12 -26.63 -1.81
N ALA A 159 -12.70 -25.49 -1.43
CA ALA A 159 -13.30 -24.54 -2.37
C ALA A 159 -12.28 -23.55 -2.98
N CYS A 160 -11.02 -23.56 -2.50
CA CYS A 160 -9.94 -22.66 -2.91
C CYS A 160 -8.58 -23.08 -2.34
N THR A 161 -7.47 -22.48 -2.81
CA THR A 161 -6.14 -22.65 -2.21
C THR A 161 -5.98 -21.71 -1.02
N LEU A 162 -5.44 -22.18 0.11
CA LEU A 162 -5.21 -21.35 1.30
C LEU A 162 -4.47 -20.04 0.97
N ASP A 163 -4.92 -18.93 1.57
CA ASP A 163 -4.45 -17.55 1.34
C ASP A 163 -4.69 -16.95 -0.07
N ASP A 164 -5.26 -17.70 -1.04
CA ASP A 164 -5.78 -17.08 -2.27
C ASP A 164 -6.76 -15.96 -1.94
N LYS A 165 -6.80 -14.92 -2.78
CA LYS A 165 -7.79 -13.84 -2.69
C LYS A 165 -8.67 -13.82 -3.93
N ARG A 166 -9.89 -13.31 -3.80
CA ARG A 166 -10.77 -13.00 -4.92
C ARG A 166 -11.66 -11.81 -4.61
N CYS A 167 -12.13 -11.16 -5.67
CA CYS A 167 -13.20 -10.19 -5.60
C CYS A 167 -14.52 -10.87 -5.98
N THR A 168 -15.53 -10.76 -5.11
CA THR A 168 -16.92 -11.11 -5.41
C THR A 168 -17.75 -9.84 -5.33
N VAL A 169 -18.05 -9.26 -6.50
CA VAL A 169 -18.55 -7.88 -6.62
C VAL A 169 -17.56 -6.91 -5.94
N ASN A 170 -17.95 -6.22 -4.86
CA ASN A 170 -17.07 -5.33 -4.08
C ASN A 170 -16.56 -5.95 -2.78
N MET A 171 -16.85 -7.23 -2.51
CA MET A 171 -16.32 -7.94 -1.35
C MET A 171 -14.97 -8.58 -1.69
N LEU A 172 -13.92 -8.18 -0.98
CA LEU A 172 -12.63 -8.86 -0.99
C LEU A 172 -12.70 -10.08 -0.06
N GLN A 173 -12.57 -11.27 -0.65
CA GLN A 173 -12.53 -12.53 0.07
C GLN A 173 -11.11 -13.09 0.10
N ARG A 174 -10.75 -13.78 1.19
CA ARG A 174 -9.56 -14.64 1.25
C ARG A 174 -9.95 -16.07 1.55
N CYS A 175 -9.32 -17.01 0.88
CA CYS A 175 -9.39 -18.41 1.23
C CYS A 175 -8.69 -18.66 2.57
N GLN A 176 -9.41 -19.25 3.51
CA GLN A 176 -8.92 -19.60 4.84
C GLN A 176 -9.40 -21.01 5.20
N THR A 177 -8.64 -21.72 6.04
CA THR A 177 -9.13 -22.99 6.60
C THR A 177 -10.37 -22.73 7.44
N GLY A 178 -11.47 -23.41 7.11
CA GLY A 178 -12.70 -23.46 7.89
C GLY A 178 -12.54 -24.28 9.17
N GLU A 179 -13.54 -24.21 10.04
CA GLU A 179 -13.55 -24.97 11.31
C GLU A 179 -13.69 -26.50 11.08
N ASN A 180 -14.04 -26.90 9.86
CA ASN A 180 -14.07 -28.27 9.35
C ASN A 180 -12.72 -28.77 8.79
N GLY A 181 -11.68 -27.94 8.74
CA GLY A 181 -10.36 -28.29 8.23
C GLY A 181 -10.17 -28.19 6.71
N CYS A 182 -11.24 -28.00 5.94
CA CYS A 182 -11.19 -27.70 4.51
C CYS A 182 -10.95 -26.20 4.27
N THR A 183 -10.52 -25.80 3.07
CA THR A 183 -10.33 -24.39 2.71
C THR A 183 -11.58 -23.77 2.08
N GLN A 184 -11.97 -22.59 2.57
CA GLN A 184 -13.18 -21.87 2.13
C GLN A 184 -12.94 -20.36 2.01
N TRP A 185 -13.72 -19.70 1.16
CA TRP A 185 -13.67 -18.24 1.01
C TRP A 185 -14.34 -17.56 2.21
N LYS A 186 -13.60 -16.69 2.90
CA LYS A 186 -14.12 -15.81 3.95
C LYS A 186 -14.00 -14.35 3.53
N ASP A 187 -15.03 -13.57 3.82
CA ASP A 187 -15.03 -12.12 3.63
C ASP A 187 -13.94 -11.49 4.50
N MET A 188 -13.12 -10.63 3.91
CA MET A 188 -12.12 -9.83 4.63
C MET A 188 -12.50 -8.35 4.71
N GLN A 189 -13.00 -7.79 3.62
CA GLN A 189 -13.27 -6.36 3.51
C GLN A 189 -14.32 -6.09 2.43
N ASP A 190 -15.39 -5.40 2.81
CA ASP A 190 -16.28 -4.76 1.83
C ASP A 190 -15.62 -3.46 1.36
N CYS A 191 -15.22 -3.42 0.10
CA CYS A 191 -14.57 -2.24 -0.48
C CYS A 191 -15.55 -1.06 -0.62
N ALA A 192 -16.86 -1.32 -0.73
CA ALA A 192 -17.88 -0.28 -0.91
C ALA A 192 -18.01 0.63 0.32
N LEU A 193 -17.78 0.09 1.53
CA LEU A 193 -17.76 0.88 2.78
C LEU A 193 -16.65 1.94 2.81
N THR A 194 -15.61 1.77 1.98
CA THR A 194 -14.49 2.70 1.82
C THR A 194 -14.55 3.50 0.50
N ASN A 195 -15.66 3.44 -0.24
CA ASN A 195 -15.79 3.97 -1.61
C ASN A 195 -14.72 3.43 -2.58
N TRP A 196 -14.21 2.23 -2.30
CA TRP A 196 -13.19 1.54 -3.07
C TRP A 196 -13.81 0.41 -3.89
N VAL A 197 -13.13 -0.01 -4.96
CA VAL A 197 -13.57 -1.11 -5.81
C VAL A 197 -12.68 -2.32 -5.54
N CYS A 198 -13.27 -3.51 -5.42
CA CYS A 198 -12.47 -4.73 -5.40
C CYS A 198 -11.95 -5.01 -6.82
N THR A 199 -10.64 -4.89 -7.03
CA THR A 199 -10.00 -5.16 -8.33
C THR A 199 -8.94 -6.25 -8.22
N GLY A 200 -8.58 -6.83 -9.37
CA GLY A 200 -7.62 -7.94 -9.47
C GLY A 200 -8.25 -9.33 -9.31
N THR A 201 -7.41 -10.36 -9.45
CA THR A 201 -7.78 -11.78 -9.37
C THR A 201 -6.66 -12.58 -8.71
N GLY A 202 -7.00 -13.65 -7.98
CA GLY A 202 -6.02 -14.44 -7.24
C GLY A 202 -5.29 -13.61 -6.19
N ALA A 203 -4.00 -13.88 -5.95
CA ALA A 203 -3.18 -13.13 -4.99
C ALA A 203 -3.17 -11.59 -5.18
N GLY A 204 -3.46 -11.10 -6.39
CA GLY A 204 -3.56 -9.68 -6.72
C GLY A 204 -4.93 -9.04 -6.45
N ALA A 205 -5.92 -9.78 -5.94
CA ALA A 205 -7.21 -9.21 -5.57
C ALA A 205 -7.09 -8.34 -4.30
N ALA A 206 -7.56 -7.09 -4.37
CA ALA A 206 -7.53 -6.12 -3.28
C ALA A 206 -8.65 -5.08 -3.42
N CYS A 207 -9.04 -4.46 -2.31
CA CYS A 207 -9.76 -3.19 -2.36
C CYS A 207 -8.78 -2.11 -2.81
N THR A 208 -9.05 -1.51 -3.97
CA THR A 208 -8.24 -0.43 -4.54
C THR A 208 -9.08 0.82 -4.66
N ASP A 209 -8.47 1.97 -4.33
CA ASP A 209 -9.04 3.26 -4.65
C ASP A 209 -9.24 3.36 -6.18
N PRO A 210 -10.47 3.60 -6.68
CA PRO A 210 -10.70 3.74 -8.12
C PRO A 210 -10.13 5.04 -8.70
N CYS A 211 -9.75 5.99 -7.84
CA CYS A 211 -9.29 7.31 -8.25
C CYS A 211 -7.82 7.32 -8.69
N THR A 212 -7.56 8.01 -9.80
CA THR A 212 -6.20 8.52 -10.10
C THR A 212 -6.09 9.90 -9.44
N HIS A 213 -5.51 9.95 -8.24
CA HIS A 213 -5.37 11.22 -7.51
C HIS A 213 -4.29 12.11 -8.14
N GLU A 214 -4.61 13.40 -8.34
CA GLU A 214 -3.64 14.40 -8.78
C GLU A 214 -2.87 15.04 -7.61
N CYS A 215 -3.33 14.81 -6.37
CA CYS A 215 -2.75 15.38 -5.16
C CYS A 215 -2.88 14.47 -3.93
N ASP A 216 -1.87 14.56 -3.05
CA ASP A 216 -1.82 13.81 -1.79
C ASP A 216 -2.80 14.35 -0.74
N ALA A 217 -3.26 13.47 0.14
CA ALA A 217 -4.16 13.85 1.23
C ALA A 217 -3.44 14.81 2.19
N GLY A 218 -3.97 16.04 2.33
CA GLY A 218 -3.35 17.09 3.13
C GLY A 218 -2.17 17.79 2.45
N ALA A 219 -2.00 17.64 1.13
CA ALA A 219 -0.99 18.40 0.38
C ALA A 219 -1.17 19.92 0.62
N PRO A 220 -0.08 20.67 0.85
CA PRO A 220 -0.15 22.11 1.01
C PRO A 220 -0.65 22.77 -0.29
N PRO A 221 -1.28 23.96 -0.20
CA PRO A 221 -1.69 24.71 -1.39
C PRO A 221 -0.51 24.94 -2.34
N GLN A 222 -0.78 24.97 -3.65
CA GLN A 222 0.23 25.22 -4.68
C GLN A 222 -0.18 26.38 -5.60
N CYS A 223 0.68 26.70 -6.57
CA CYS A 223 0.43 27.74 -7.56
C CYS A 223 0.37 27.15 -8.97
N SER A 224 -0.74 27.40 -9.67
CA SER A 224 -0.88 27.13 -11.10
C SER A 224 -1.03 28.46 -11.83
N GLY A 225 0.06 28.91 -12.47
CA GLY A 225 0.15 30.25 -13.03
C GLY A 225 -0.04 31.33 -11.97
N THR A 226 -1.14 32.08 -12.04
CA THR A 226 -1.50 33.13 -11.06
C THR A 226 -2.49 32.66 -10.00
N THR A 227 -3.03 31.44 -10.12
CA THR A 227 -4.07 30.89 -9.24
C THR A 227 -3.49 30.04 -8.12
N VAL A 228 -3.92 30.28 -6.89
CA VAL A 228 -3.71 29.37 -5.75
C VAL A 228 -4.62 28.17 -5.92
N GLN A 229 -4.05 26.97 -5.96
CA GLN A 229 -4.79 25.71 -5.98
C GLN A 229 -4.73 25.01 -4.62
N THR A 230 -5.84 24.36 -4.23
CA THR A 230 -5.91 23.51 -3.03
C THR A 230 -6.31 22.10 -3.41
N CYS A 231 -5.73 21.09 -2.75
CA CYS A 231 -6.14 19.71 -2.95
C CYS A 231 -7.55 19.51 -2.37
N GLY A 232 -8.54 19.31 -3.25
CA GLY A 232 -9.94 19.07 -2.92
C GLY A 232 -10.43 17.76 -3.53
N ALA A 233 -11.68 17.41 -3.30
CA ALA A 233 -12.31 16.26 -3.95
C ALA A 233 -13.24 16.72 -5.09
N ASP A 234 -13.30 15.95 -6.17
CA ASP A 234 -14.31 16.10 -7.22
C ASP A 234 -15.66 15.47 -6.82
N GLY A 235 -16.59 15.38 -7.78
CA GLY A 235 -17.93 14.83 -7.56
C GLY A 235 -17.97 13.33 -7.25
N ASP A 236 -16.91 12.58 -7.56
CA ASP A 236 -16.79 11.14 -7.32
C ASP A 236 -15.92 10.83 -6.08
N GLY A 237 -15.37 11.87 -5.44
CA GLY A 237 -14.53 11.78 -4.23
C GLY A 237 -13.02 11.75 -4.54
N CYS A 238 -12.62 11.86 -5.80
CA CYS A 238 -11.22 11.79 -6.20
C CYS A 238 -10.48 13.11 -5.91
N ARG A 239 -9.31 13.00 -5.29
CA ARG A 239 -8.46 14.15 -4.98
C ARG A 239 -7.86 14.80 -6.24
N ILE A 240 -8.22 16.05 -6.48
CA ILE A 240 -7.80 16.89 -7.61
C ILE A 240 -7.33 18.27 -7.15
N TRP A 241 -6.60 18.98 -8.00
CA TRP A 241 -6.27 20.39 -7.76
C TRP A 241 -7.46 21.29 -8.09
N VAL A 242 -8.04 21.89 -7.06
CA VAL A 242 -9.17 22.82 -7.21
C VAL A 242 -8.63 24.25 -7.27
N ASP A 243 -8.99 24.99 -8.32
CA ASP A 243 -8.67 26.41 -8.49
C ASP A 243 -9.36 27.27 -7.43
N GLY A 244 -8.57 28.05 -6.69
CA GLY A 244 -9.01 29.01 -5.69
C GLY A 244 -8.79 30.46 -6.15
N THR A 245 -8.07 31.24 -5.35
CA THR A 245 -7.87 32.68 -5.59
C THR A 245 -6.88 32.94 -6.73
N ASP A 246 -7.30 33.65 -7.77
CA ASP A 246 -6.40 34.22 -8.78
C ASP A 246 -5.73 35.50 -8.25
N CYS A 247 -4.44 35.40 -7.94
CA CYS A 247 -3.64 36.49 -7.39
C CYS A 247 -3.48 37.66 -8.37
N ALA A 248 -3.62 37.45 -9.68
CA ALA A 248 -3.58 38.53 -10.66
C ALA A 248 -4.72 39.53 -10.45
N THR A 249 -5.91 39.06 -10.07
CA THR A 249 -7.06 39.94 -9.74
C THR A 249 -6.80 40.82 -8.51
N LEU A 250 -5.92 40.38 -7.61
CA LEU A 250 -5.47 41.12 -6.43
C LEU A 250 -4.24 41.99 -6.70
N GLY A 251 -3.67 41.97 -7.91
CA GLY A 251 -2.40 42.65 -8.22
C GLY A 251 -1.21 42.06 -7.45
N GLN A 252 -1.25 40.76 -7.18
CA GLN A 252 -0.25 39.97 -6.45
C GLN A 252 0.26 38.81 -7.33
N VAL A 253 1.30 38.11 -6.89
CA VAL A 253 1.75 36.87 -7.54
C VAL A 253 1.42 35.67 -6.66
N CYS A 254 1.12 34.53 -7.28
CA CYS A 254 1.06 33.28 -6.53
C CYS A 254 2.50 32.81 -6.25
N SER A 255 2.83 32.61 -4.97
CA SER A 255 4.11 32.04 -4.55
C SER A 255 3.92 31.20 -3.29
N GLY A 256 4.40 29.96 -3.30
CA GLY A 256 4.31 29.05 -2.15
C GLY A 256 2.87 28.70 -1.72
N GLY A 257 1.93 28.64 -2.66
CA GLY A 257 0.52 28.32 -2.36
C GLY A 257 -0.29 29.49 -1.80
N ALA A 258 0.21 30.71 -1.87
CA ALA A 258 -0.50 31.89 -1.41
C ALA A 258 -0.31 33.06 -2.38
N CYS A 259 -1.29 33.98 -2.40
CA CYS A 259 -1.09 35.28 -3.02
C CYS A 259 -0.15 36.11 -2.15
N SER A 260 0.94 36.57 -2.75
CA SER A 260 2.00 37.31 -2.08
C SER A 260 2.39 38.53 -2.90
N CYS A 261 2.78 39.60 -2.21
CA CYS A 261 3.24 40.82 -2.85
C CYS A 261 4.69 40.70 -3.32
N VAL A 262 4.92 40.93 -4.61
CA VAL A 262 6.24 41.35 -5.08
C VAL A 262 6.40 42.82 -4.70
N ASN A 263 6.98 43.06 -3.53
CA ASN A 263 7.30 44.40 -3.07
C ASN A 263 8.44 44.97 -3.92
N GLU A 264 8.20 46.06 -4.66
CA GLU A 264 9.23 46.75 -5.47
C GLU A 264 10.28 47.46 -4.59
N CYS A 265 10.01 47.58 -3.29
CA CYS A 265 10.75 48.39 -2.35
C CYS A 265 10.46 48.04 -0.89
N THR A 266 11.35 48.46 0.00
CA THR A 266 11.16 48.36 1.46
C THR A 266 10.36 49.55 1.98
N SER A 267 9.35 49.30 2.82
CA SER A 267 8.46 50.34 3.36
C SER A 267 9.23 51.54 3.94
N GLY A 268 8.81 52.76 3.58
CA GLY A 268 9.47 54.01 4.00
C GLY A 268 10.76 54.36 3.26
N SER A 269 11.27 53.50 2.37
CA SER A 269 12.41 53.84 1.51
C SER A 269 12.07 54.97 0.54
N THR A 270 13.06 55.77 0.15
CA THR A 270 12.89 56.87 -0.80
C THR A 270 13.97 56.80 -1.90
N ARG A 271 13.61 57.13 -3.15
CA ARG A 271 14.53 57.14 -4.30
C ARG A 271 14.30 58.36 -5.19
N CYS A 272 15.27 58.65 -6.05
CA CYS A 272 15.11 59.58 -7.16
C CYS A 272 14.91 58.82 -8.47
N LEU A 273 13.85 59.17 -9.21
CA LEU A 273 13.61 58.73 -10.59
C LEU A 273 13.75 59.96 -11.49
N GLY A 274 14.96 60.21 -11.99
CA GLY A 274 15.31 61.49 -12.61
C GLY A 274 15.22 62.63 -11.59
N THR A 275 14.36 63.62 -11.85
CA THR A 275 14.10 64.75 -10.94
C THR A 275 13.02 64.45 -9.90
N VAL A 276 12.33 63.31 -10.02
CA VAL A 276 11.17 62.96 -9.19
C VAL A 276 11.58 62.16 -7.96
N ARG A 277 11.33 62.73 -6.78
CA ARG A 277 11.40 62.04 -5.50
C ARG A 277 10.21 61.08 -5.37
N GLN A 278 10.51 59.79 -5.21
CA GLN A 278 9.53 58.75 -4.92
C GLN A 278 9.72 58.19 -3.51
N SER A 279 8.63 57.76 -2.89
CA SER A 279 8.63 57.02 -1.63
C SER A 279 7.93 55.68 -1.83
N CYS A 280 8.46 54.66 -1.17
CA CYS A 280 7.84 53.35 -1.10
C CYS A 280 6.60 53.43 -0.22
N THR A 281 5.42 53.20 -0.80
CA THR A 281 4.15 53.18 -0.05
C THR A 281 3.28 52.01 -0.48
N THR A 282 2.33 51.64 0.38
CA THR A 282 1.39 50.55 0.13
C THR A 282 0.37 50.96 -0.94
N SER A 283 0.25 50.16 -2.00
CA SER A 283 -0.77 50.29 -3.04
C SER A 283 -2.17 49.94 -2.51
N GLY A 284 -3.21 50.19 -3.31
CA GLY A 284 -4.55 49.66 -3.06
C GLY A 284 -4.66 48.14 -3.03
N SER A 285 -3.65 47.41 -3.53
CA SER A 285 -3.52 45.94 -3.47
C SER A 285 -2.72 45.43 -2.26
N GLY A 286 -2.31 46.31 -1.35
CA GLY A 286 -1.54 45.95 -0.15
C GLY A 286 -0.03 45.77 -0.38
N CYS A 287 0.46 45.96 -1.61
CA CYS A 287 1.86 45.75 -1.97
C CYS A 287 2.67 47.04 -1.94
N LEU A 288 3.97 46.95 -1.65
CA LEU A 288 4.86 48.10 -1.60
C LEU A 288 5.34 48.48 -3.01
N VAL A 289 4.97 49.70 -3.44
CA VAL A 289 5.28 50.24 -4.77
C VAL A 289 5.88 51.64 -4.67
N TRP A 290 6.58 52.07 -5.71
CA TRP A 290 7.18 53.40 -5.76
C TRP A 290 6.17 54.49 -6.16
N THR A 291 5.79 55.33 -5.20
CA THR A 291 4.82 56.40 -5.40
C THR A 291 5.51 57.75 -5.48
N THR A 292 5.12 58.58 -6.44
CA THR A 292 5.65 59.95 -6.60
C THR A 292 5.24 60.84 -5.42
N VAL A 293 6.23 61.48 -4.80
CA VAL A 293 6.03 62.43 -3.68
C VAL A 293 6.18 63.86 -4.15
N GLN A 294 7.23 64.16 -4.92
CA GLN A 294 7.57 65.53 -5.35
C GLN A 294 8.46 65.48 -6.59
N ASP A 295 8.19 66.34 -7.58
CA ASP A 295 9.18 66.62 -8.63
C ASP A 295 10.04 67.81 -8.21
N CYS A 296 11.34 67.57 -8.03
CA CYS A 296 12.27 68.62 -7.61
C CYS A 296 12.48 69.66 -8.73
N ALA A 297 12.34 69.28 -10.00
CA ALA A 297 12.49 70.21 -11.13
C ALA A 297 11.43 71.32 -11.12
N ALA A 298 10.20 71.01 -10.69
CA ALA A 298 9.13 72.00 -10.52
C ALA A 298 9.49 73.11 -9.51
N SER A 299 10.47 72.88 -8.63
CA SER A 299 11.00 73.87 -7.68
C SER A 299 12.41 74.36 -8.04
N SER A 300 12.93 74.05 -9.23
CA SER A 300 14.33 74.29 -9.64
C SER A 300 15.37 73.64 -8.72
N GLN A 301 15.03 72.50 -8.13
CA GLN A 301 15.88 71.72 -7.23
C GLN A 301 16.29 70.39 -7.87
N LEU A 302 17.37 69.81 -7.38
CA LEU A 302 17.89 68.51 -7.78
C LEU A 302 17.36 67.44 -6.81
N CYS A 303 16.98 66.27 -7.32
CA CYS A 303 16.72 65.12 -6.47
C CYS A 303 18.06 64.48 -6.09
N ASP A 304 18.37 64.45 -4.80
CA ASP A 304 19.63 63.95 -4.24
C ASP A 304 19.38 62.86 -3.20
N THR A 305 20.18 61.81 -3.27
CA THR A 305 20.14 60.60 -2.42
C THR A 305 21.30 60.54 -1.42
N SER A 306 22.27 61.46 -1.50
CA SER A 306 23.55 61.42 -0.77
C SER A 306 23.40 61.48 0.75
N SER A 307 22.27 62.01 1.24
CA SER A 307 21.91 62.05 2.66
C SER A 307 21.43 60.72 3.25
N GLY A 308 21.34 59.65 2.45
CA GLY A 308 20.72 58.37 2.83
C GLY A 308 19.20 58.34 2.66
N SER A 309 18.60 59.43 2.17
CA SER A 309 17.21 59.50 1.73
C SER A 309 17.11 60.42 0.52
N ALA A 310 16.13 60.18 -0.37
CA ALA A 310 15.89 61.06 -1.50
C ALA A 310 15.26 62.38 -1.02
N GLN A 311 15.86 63.51 -1.36
CA GLN A 311 15.45 64.86 -0.97
C GLN A 311 15.58 65.81 -2.16
N CYS A 312 14.77 66.89 -2.19
CA CYS A 312 14.99 67.98 -3.14
C CYS A 312 15.96 69.00 -2.54
N VAL A 313 17.11 69.21 -3.19
CA VAL A 313 18.21 70.06 -2.71
C VAL A 313 18.67 71.04 -3.79
N ASN A 314 19.28 72.15 -3.38
CA ASN A 314 19.79 73.15 -4.33
C ASN A 314 21.17 72.78 -4.92
N THR A 315 21.90 71.88 -4.27
CA THR A 315 23.21 71.37 -4.66
C THR A 315 23.35 69.92 -4.18
N CYS A 316 23.65 68.99 -5.09
CA CYS A 316 23.92 67.59 -4.76
C CYS A 316 25.39 67.40 -4.28
N THR A 317 25.68 66.26 -3.63
CA THR A 317 27.05 65.90 -3.21
C THR A 317 27.51 64.64 -3.93
N ASN A 318 28.73 64.63 -4.46
CA ASN A 318 29.31 63.43 -5.06
C ASN A 318 29.48 62.34 -4.01
N THR A 319 28.79 61.20 -4.16
CA THR A 319 28.88 60.04 -3.25
C THR A 319 30.08 59.14 -3.58
N CYS A 320 30.74 59.38 -4.72
CA CYS A 320 31.82 58.57 -5.26
C CYS A 320 32.78 59.36 -6.17
N ALA A 321 33.93 58.76 -6.46
CA ALA A 321 34.91 59.31 -7.39
C ALA A 321 34.61 58.85 -8.83
N SER A 322 34.71 59.77 -9.80
CA SER A 322 34.35 59.51 -11.21
C SER A 322 35.05 58.27 -11.77
N GLY A 323 34.28 57.35 -12.36
CA GLY A 323 34.79 56.10 -12.93
C GLY A 323 35.19 55.03 -11.92
N ALA A 324 35.01 55.25 -10.61
CA ALA A 324 35.16 54.19 -9.61
C ALA A 324 34.12 53.08 -9.83
N VAL A 325 34.50 51.83 -9.53
CA VAL A 325 33.62 50.66 -9.69
C VAL A 325 33.61 49.88 -8.37
N ARG A 326 32.45 49.40 -7.93
CA ARG A 326 32.28 48.56 -6.72
C ARG A 326 31.29 47.43 -6.94
N CYS A 327 31.23 46.49 -6.00
CA CYS A 327 30.15 45.52 -5.88
C CYS A 327 29.10 45.99 -4.86
N LEU A 328 27.81 45.83 -5.18
CA LEU A 328 26.70 45.90 -4.23
C LEU A 328 25.93 44.58 -4.32
N GLY A 329 26.17 43.67 -3.37
CA GLY A 329 25.81 42.26 -3.57
C GLY A 329 26.49 41.74 -4.84
N ASP A 330 25.72 41.07 -5.71
CA ASP A 330 26.19 40.56 -6.99
C ASP A 330 26.10 41.56 -8.17
N VAL A 331 25.75 42.82 -7.91
CA VAL A 331 25.68 43.86 -8.95
C VAL A 331 26.96 44.69 -8.98
N ILE A 332 27.59 44.79 -10.16
CA ILE A 332 28.68 45.75 -10.42
C ILE A 332 28.06 47.13 -10.58
N GLN A 333 28.43 48.07 -9.71
CA GLN A 333 28.05 49.48 -9.79
C GLN A 333 29.22 50.33 -10.29
N THR A 334 28.96 51.26 -11.22
CA THR A 334 29.94 52.24 -11.70
C THR A 334 29.53 53.65 -11.27
N CYS A 335 30.48 54.44 -10.80
CA CYS A 335 30.30 55.83 -10.43
C CYS A 335 30.31 56.72 -11.68
N GLN A 336 29.18 57.35 -11.97
CA GLN A 336 28.97 58.18 -13.16
C GLN A 336 28.04 59.36 -12.85
N THR A 337 28.05 60.37 -13.72
CA THR A 337 27.21 61.56 -13.55
C THR A 337 25.75 61.20 -13.81
N VAL A 338 24.92 61.22 -12.76
CA VAL A 338 23.48 60.98 -12.86
C VAL A 338 22.73 62.27 -13.23
N ALA A 339 21.42 62.18 -13.46
CA ALA A 339 20.59 63.29 -13.94
C ALA A 339 20.59 64.55 -13.04
N SER A 340 21.00 64.43 -11.77
CA SER A 340 21.20 65.58 -10.86
C SER A 340 22.49 66.37 -11.13
N GLY A 341 23.38 65.90 -12.01
CA GLY A 341 24.66 66.55 -12.32
C GLY A 341 25.82 66.17 -11.39
N CYS A 342 25.56 65.40 -10.33
CA CYS A 342 26.60 64.84 -9.45
C CYS A 342 26.94 63.39 -9.81
N LEU A 343 28.07 62.92 -9.26
CA LEU A 343 28.55 61.56 -9.35
C LEU A 343 27.85 60.68 -8.31
N ASP A 344 27.15 59.64 -8.77
CA ASP A 344 26.56 58.61 -7.91
C ASP A 344 26.74 57.20 -8.51
N TRP A 345 26.47 56.17 -7.72
CA TRP A 345 26.59 54.77 -8.09
C TRP A 345 25.41 54.32 -8.94
N VAL A 346 25.68 53.89 -10.18
CA VAL A 346 24.68 53.36 -11.11
C VAL A 346 24.88 51.85 -11.28
N ASP A 347 23.79 51.10 -11.16
CA ASP A 347 23.75 49.65 -11.39
C ASP A 347 24.14 49.30 -12.83
N GLY A 348 25.04 48.32 -12.96
CA GLY A 348 25.52 47.79 -14.23
C GLY A 348 25.17 46.30 -14.36
N THR A 349 26.21 45.46 -14.46
CA THR A 349 26.03 44.02 -14.67
C THR A 349 25.65 43.32 -13.37
N ASN A 350 24.55 42.56 -13.39
CA ASN A 350 24.17 41.64 -12.32
C ASN A 350 24.82 40.26 -12.58
N CYS A 351 25.78 39.89 -11.74
CA CYS A 351 26.52 38.63 -11.87
C CYS A 351 25.66 37.40 -11.55
N ALA A 352 24.72 37.51 -10.59
CA ALA A 352 23.87 36.41 -10.13
C ALA A 352 22.94 35.88 -11.23
N ALA A 353 22.53 36.74 -12.17
CA ALA A 353 21.78 36.35 -13.38
C ALA A 353 22.55 35.36 -14.29
N THR A 354 23.84 35.13 -14.04
CA THR A 354 24.69 34.16 -14.73
C THR A 354 25.37 33.16 -13.78
N GLY A 355 24.87 32.98 -12.54
CA GLY A 355 25.46 32.08 -11.55
C GLY A 355 26.82 32.53 -10.99
N ARG A 356 27.18 33.80 -11.18
CA ARG A 356 28.46 34.41 -10.74
C ARG A 356 28.25 35.33 -9.55
N SER A 357 29.31 35.55 -8.78
CA SER A 357 29.33 36.61 -7.75
C SER A 357 30.10 37.84 -8.23
N CYS A 358 29.81 39.01 -7.64
CA CYS A 358 30.64 40.19 -7.85
C CYS A 358 31.83 40.18 -6.88
N SER A 359 33.06 40.20 -7.41
CA SER A 359 34.28 40.35 -6.61
C SER A 359 35.32 41.17 -7.35
N GLY A 360 36.02 42.06 -6.63
CA GLY A 360 37.03 42.93 -7.22
C GLY A 360 36.51 43.79 -8.39
N SER A 361 35.23 44.18 -8.34
CA SER A 361 34.54 44.93 -9.41
C SER A 361 34.40 44.19 -10.74
N THR A 362 34.41 42.85 -10.71
CA THR A 362 34.19 41.96 -11.85
C THR A 362 33.25 40.80 -11.47
N CYS A 363 32.60 40.16 -12.45
CA CYS A 363 31.84 38.93 -12.20
C CYS A 363 32.80 37.73 -12.21
N VAL A 364 32.90 37.03 -11.08
CA VAL A 364 33.75 35.85 -10.90
C VAL A 364 32.90 34.58 -10.74
N CYS A 365 33.40 33.45 -11.21
CA CYS A 365 32.68 32.18 -11.10
C CYS A 365 32.64 31.67 -9.66
N ASN A 366 31.43 31.45 -9.13
CA ASN A 366 31.20 30.65 -7.93
C ASN A 366 31.17 29.17 -8.33
N ASN A 367 32.34 28.59 -8.62
CA ASN A 367 32.44 27.17 -9.00
C ASN A 367 31.93 26.27 -7.87
N ALA A 368 30.81 25.58 -8.10
CA ALA A 368 30.22 24.64 -7.16
C ALA A 368 30.95 23.29 -7.12
N CYS A 369 31.83 23.04 -8.09
CA CYS A 369 32.59 21.81 -8.26
C CYS A 369 33.87 22.04 -9.07
N SER A 370 34.73 21.03 -9.14
CA SER A 370 35.95 21.02 -9.97
C SER A 370 35.75 20.20 -11.25
N ALA A 371 36.45 20.56 -12.32
CA ALA A 371 36.37 19.89 -13.61
C ALA A 371 36.50 18.35 -13.49
N GLY A 372 35.54 17.60 -14.06
CA GLY A 372 35.53 16.13 -14.03
C GLY A 372 35.08 15.51 -12.71
N GLN A 373 34.73 16.29 -11.69
CA GLN A 373 34.22 15.78 -10.43
C GLN A 373 32.81 15.19 -10.59
N THR A 374 32.58 14.01 -10.01
CA THR A 374 31.28 13.33 -9.97
C THR A 374 30.78 13.19 -8.52
N ARG A 375 29.47 13.11 -8.31
CA ARG A 375 28.84 12.80 -7.02
C ARG A 375 27.44 12.20 -7.20
N CYS A 376 26.79 11.85 -6.10
CA CYS A 376 25.40 11.42 -6.06
C CYS A 376 24.51 12.47 -5.36
N LEU A 377 23.26 12.58 -5.79
CA LEU A 377 22.18 13.30 -5.10
C LEU A 377 21.01 12.33 -4.95
N GLY A 378 20.93 11.64 -3.80
CA GLY A 378 20.15 10.41 -3.71
C GLY A 378 20.67 9.39 -4.72
N ASP A 379 19.77 8.70 -5.41
CA ASP A 379 20.11 7.74 -6.47
C ASP A 379 20.39 8.40 -7.84
N VAL A 380 20.37 9.73 -7.94
CA VAL A 380 20.70 10.43 -9.19
C VAL A 380 22.20 10.75 -9.25
N THR A 381 22.87 10.28 -10.30
CA THR A 381 24.26 10.68 -10.61
C THR A 381 24.35 12.16 -10.94
N GLN A 382 25.44 12.81 -10.54
CA GLN A 382 25.75 14.18 -10.92
C GLN A 382 27.18 14.30 -11.42
N SER A 383 27.37 15.05 -12.50
CA SER A 383 28.68 15.36 -13.08
C SER A 383 28.92 16.87 -13.12
N CYS A 384 30.16 17.28 -12.88
CA CYS A 384 30.57 18.67 -12.93
C CYS A 384 30.84 19.09 -14.37
N VAL A 385 30.01 19.98 -14.90
CA VAL A 385 30.13 20.54 -16.26
C VAL A 385 30.45 22.03 -16.20
N GLN A 386 31.08 22.52 -17.26
CA GLN A 386 31.34 23.95 -17.45
C GLN A 386 30.21 24.55 -18.30
N ASP A 387 29.69 25.69 -17.88
CA ASP A 387 28.70 26.44 -18.65
C ASP A 387 29.34 27.23 -19.82
N ALA A 388 28.52 27.93 -20.61
CA ALA A 388 28.96 28.80 -21.72
C ALA A 388 29.80 30.02 -21.26
N TYR A 389 30.09 30.10 -19.96
CA TYR A 389 30.54 31.26 -19.21
C TYR A 389 31.81 30.96 -18.41
N GLY A 390 32.30 29.71 -18.45
CA GLY A 390 33.54 29.26 -17.83
C GLY A 390 33.37 28.75 -16.38
N CYS A 391 32.15 28.75 -15.85
CA CYS A 391 31.85 28.39 -14.47
C CYS A 391 31.42 26.93 -14.34
N TYR A 392 31.77 26.30 -13.21
CA TYR A 392 31.53 24.87 -12.97
C TYR A 392 30.32 24.62 -12.05
N ALA A 393 29.38 23.79 -12.52
CA ALA A 393 28.20 23.39 -11.78
C ALA A 393 27.89 21.89 -11.94
N PHE A 394 27.24 21.29 -10.94
CA PHE A 394 26.73 19.92 -11.03
C PHE A 394 25.44 19.88 -11.83
N VAL A 395 25.35 18.98 -12.81
CA VAL A 395 24.10 18.64 -13.52
C VAL A 395 23.67 17.22 -13.19
N ASN A 396 22.36 16.98 -13.16
CA ASN A 396 21.80 15.64 -13.01
C ASN A 396 22.07 14.80 -14.25
N GLY A 397 22.49 13.56 -14.04
CA GLY A 397 22.61 12.51 -15.05
C GLY A 397 21.55 11.43 -14.86
N THR A 398 21.98 10.18 -14.93
CA THR A 398 21.15 8.98 -14.78
C THR A 398 20.60 8.85 -13.36
N ASP A 399 19.31 8.52 -13.26
CA ASP A 399 18.66 7.97 -12.07
C ASP A 399 18.95 6.46 -11.97
N CYS A 400 19.63 6.06 -10.91
CA CYS A 400 20.04 4.68 -10.68
C CYS A 400 18.88 3.81 -10.16
N ALA A 401 17.92 4.38 -9.43
CA ALA A 401 16.78 3.64 -8.87
C ALA A 401 15.88 3.11 -10.01
N ALA A 402 15.67 3.91 -11.05
CA ALA A 402 14.99 3.51 -12.29
C ALA A 402 15.69 2.36 -13.04
N LEU A 403 16.94 2.03 -12.70
CA LEU A 403 17.73 0.92 -13.26
C LEU A 403 17.90 -0.25 -12.30
N GLY A 404 17.29 -0.21 -11.09
CA GLY A 404 17.52 -1.21 -10.03
C GLY A 404 18.93 -1.15 -9.45
N GLN A 405 19.51 0.06 -9.36
CA GLN A 405 20.89 0.32 -8.93
C GLN A 405 20.93 1.43 -7.87
N THR A 406 22.03 1.53 -7.14
CA THR A 406 22.29 2.66 -6.23
C THR A 406 23.38 3.57 -6.79
N CYS A 407 23.32 4.85 -6.45
CA CYS A 407 24.38 5.78 -6.86
C CYS A 407 25.58 5.70 -5.90
N LEU A 408 26.75 5.35 -6.43
CA LEU A 408 28.02 5.29 -5.69
C LEU A 408 29.12 6.03 -6.49
N GLY A 409 29.81 6.97 -5.85
CA GLY A 409 30.87 7.78 -6.47
C GLY A 409 30.43 8.69 -7.63
N GLY A 410 29.12 8.88 -7.82
CA GLY A 410 28.55 9.53 -9.01
C GLY A 410 28.48 8.63 -10.24
N SER A 411 28.44 7.32 -10.03
CA SER A 411 28.14 6.30 -11.03
C SER A 411 27.00 5.42 -10.54
N CYS A 412 26.16 4.90 -11.44
CA CYS A 412 25.20 3.86 -11.07
C CYS A 412 25.92 2.53 -10.90
N GLN A 413 25.70 1.88 -9.76
CA GLN A 413 26.24 0.59 -9.40
C GLN A 413 25.10 -0.25 -8.83
N ALA A 414 24.75 -1.37 -9.47
CA ALA A 414 23.82 -2.30 -8.83
C ALA A 414 24.50 -3.00 -7.64
N PRO A 415 23.71 -3.58 -6.71
CA PRO A 415 24.22 -4.01 -5.42
C PRO A 415 25.39 -4.99 -5.52
N ALA A 416 26.34 -4.82 -4.60
CA ALA A 416 27.55 -5.64 -4.48
C ALA A 416 27.44 -6.70 -3.38
N GLY A 417 26.24 -6.89 -2.79
CA GLY A 417 26.01 -7.81 -1.70
C GLY A 417 25.88 -9.27 -2.12
N ALA A 418 25.98 -10.15 -1.12
CA ALA A 418 25.60 -11.55 -1.23
C ALA A 418 24.10 -11.69 -1.55
N TYR A 419 23.64 -12.92 -1.81
CA TYR A 419 22.21 -13.20 -1.94
C TYR A 419 21.57 -13.46 -0.56
N THR A 420 20.30 -13.12 -0.40
CA THR A 420 19.44 -13.68 0.65
C THR A 420 18.55 -14.74 0.04
N CYS A 421 18.62 -15.97 0.56
CA CYS A 421 17.82 -17.09 0.10
C CYS A 421 16.70 -17.42 1.09
N SER A 422 15.49 -17.63 0.57
CA SER A 422 14.33 -18.11 1.34
C SER A 422 13.78 -19.41 0.77
N ALA A 423 13.18 -20.22 1.65
CA ALA A 423 12.46 -21.43 1.27
C ALA A 423 11.28 -21.10 0.35
N LEU A 424 11.02 -21.99 -0.61
CA LEU A 424 10.17 -21.73 -1.75
C LEU A 424 9.41 -23.01 -2.16
N SER A 425 8.11 -22.88 -2.44
CA SER A 425 7.21 -24.03 -2.70
C SER A 425 6.71 -24.25 -4.15
N PRO A 426 7.34 -23.77 -5.25
CA PRO A 426 6.85 -24.03 -6.60
C PRO A 426 7.04 -25.50 -6.97
N THR A 427 6.19 -25.97 -7.87
CA THR A 427 6.35 -27.25 -8.54
C THR A 427 7.53 -27.23 -9.50
N TYR A 428 8.32 -28.30 -9.44
CA TYR A 428 9.26 -28.64 -10.50
C TYR A 428 8.48 -28.90 -11.80
N THR A 429 8.91 -28.26 -12.89
CA THR A 429 8.32 -28.42 -14.23
C THR A 429 9.45 -28.66 -15.19
N THR A 430 9.64 -29.91 -15.61
CA THR A 430 10.73 -30.31 -16.50
C THR A 430 10.66 -29.62 -17.87
N ILE A 431 11.82 -29.24 -18.40
CA ILE A 431 12.02 -28.77 -19.77
C ILE A 431 12.48 -29.89 -20.72
N ARG A 432 12.40 -31.18 -20.34
CA ARG A 432 12.89 -32.34 -21.14
C ARG A 432 12.38 -32.42 -22.59
N SER A 433 11.20 -31.86 -22.87
CA SER A 433 10.54 -31.90 -24.18
C SER A 433 10.56 -30.56 -24.92
N THR A 434 10.96 -29.47 -24.26
CA THR A 434 10.88 -28.08 -24.77
C THR A 434 12.21 -27.32 -24.73
N GLY A 435 13.17 -27.80 -23.94
CA GLY A 435 14.49 -27.23 -23.81
C GLY A 435 15.47 -27.71 -24.89
N THR A 436 16.51 -26.91 -25.09
CA THR A 436 17.66 -27.24 -25.93
C THR A 436 18.62 -28.12 -25.15
N VAL A 437 18.93 -29.31 -25.67
CA VAL A 437 19.91 -30.23 -25.08
C VAL A 437 21.31 -29.66 -25.26
N LEU A 438 22.10 -29.60 -24.18
CA LEU A 438 23.51 -29.16 -24.22
C LEU A 438 24.47 -30.29 -24.60
N THR A 439 24.11 -31.53 -24.29
CA THR A 439 24.98 -32.69 -24.42
C THR A 439 24.90 -33.36 -25.80
N ALA A 440 26.04 -33.89 -26.25
CA ALA A 440 26.13 -34.66 -27.50
C ALA A 440 26.24 -36.18 -27.25
N ASN A 441 26.46 -36.59 -26.00
CA ASN A 441 26.75 -37.97 -25.61
C ASN A 441 25.53 -38.64 -24.97
N THR A 442 25.43 -39.96 -25.14
CA THR A 442 24.42 -40.80 -24.48
C THR A 442 24.80 -41.20 -23.05
N TYR A 443 26.08 -41.02 -22.67
CA TYR A 443 26.62 -41.18 -21.32
C TYR A 443 27.49 -39.95 -21.05
N ASP A 444 27.39 -39.37 -19.86
CA ASP A 444 28.02 -38.08 -19.54
C ASP A 444 28.43 -38.05 -18.07
N ASP A 445 29.71 -37.78 -17.85
CA ASP A 445 30.47 -38.02 -16.62
C ASP A 445 31.71 -37.12 -16.71
N ASP A 446 32.03 -36.38 -15.64
CA ASP A 446 33.10 -35.37 -15.62
C ASP A 446 33.14 -34.42 -16.84
N ASN A 447 32.00 -33.83 -17.21
CA ASN A 447 31.85 -33.03 -18.44
C ASN A 447 31.19 -31.67 -18.18
N ARG A 448 31.58 -30.63 -18.93
CA ARG A 448 30.97 -29.29 -18.83
C ARG A 448 30.65 -28.68 -20.20
N TYR A 449 29.57 -27.90 -20.24
CA TYR A 449 28.97 -27.38 -21.47
C TYR A 449 28.72 -25.87 -21.36
N ALA A 450 29.20 -25.12 -22.35
CA ALA A 450 28.97 -23.68 -22.41
C ALA A 450 27.49 -23.37 -22.70
N PHE A 451 26.95 -22.35 -22.03
CA PHE A 451 25.64 -21.78 -22.31
C PHE A 451 25.73 -20.27 -22.51
N THR A 452 24.81 -19.72 -23.32
CA THR A 452 24.66 -18.28 -23.54
C THR A 452 23.36 -17.81 -22.91
N LEU A 453 23.42 -16.72 -22.15
CA LEU A 453 22.24 -16.12 -21.54
C LEU A 453 21.51 -15.21 -22.55
N PRO A 454 20.16 -15.26 -22.60
CA PRO A 454 19.36 -14.44 -23.50
C PRO A 454 19.24 -12.98 -23.04
N PHE A 455 19.66 -12.69 -21.81
CA PHE A 455 19.76 -11.38 -21.16
C PHE A 455 21.07 -11.32 -20.36
N THR A 456 21.51 -10.13 -19.97
CA THR A 456 22.61 -9.98 -19.01
C THR A 456 22.10 -10.37 -17.62
N PHE A 457 22.69 -11.39 -17.01
CA PHE A 457 22.41 -11.75 -15.62
C PHE A 457 23.52 -11.20 -14.73
N ARG A 458 23.15 -10.49 -13.66
CA ARG A 458 24.12 -9.91 -12.71
C ARG A 458 24.22 -10.78 -11.46
N TYR A 459 25.42 -11.25 -11.17
CA TYR A 459 25.70 -12.17 -10.07
C TYR A 459 26.90 -11.66 -9.26
N TYR A 460 26.72 -11.44 -7.95
CA TYR A 460 27.68 -10.74 -7.07
C TYR A 460 28.22 -9.43 -7.68
N GLY A 461 27.31 -8.55 -8.09
CA GLY A 461 27.67 -7.26 -8.70
C GLY A 461 28.27 -7.34 -10.12
N MET A 462 28.60 -8.52 -10.64
CA MET A 462 29.25 -8.71 -11.94
C MET A 462 28.24 -9.13 -13.03
N ASN A 463 28.36 -8.54 -14.22
CA ASN A 463 27.48 -8.83 -15.35
C ASN A 463 27.99 -10.03 -16.17
N TYR A 464 27.12 -11.01 -16.42
CA TYR A 464 27.42 -12.20 -17.21
C TYR A 464 26.44 -12.37 -18.37
N THR A 465 26.96 -12.84 -19.51
CA THR A 465 26.22 -13.13 -20.75
C THR A 465 26.21 -14.62 -21.09
N GLY A 466 26.78 -15.47 -20.23
CA GLY A 466 26.95 -16.89 -20.43
C GLY A 466 27.74 -17.51 -19.27
N GLY A 467 27.98 -18.81 -19.38
CA GLY A 467 28.68 -19.59 -18.37
C GLY A 467 28.84 -21.05 -18.80
N TYR A 468 29.16 -21.91 -17.83
CA TYR A 468 29.37 -23.35 -18.03
C TYR A 468 28.52 -24.14 -17.05
N LEU A 469 27.78 -25.13 -17.58
CA LEU A 469 27.02 -26.09 -16.80
C LEU A 469 27.78 -27.41 -16.78
N CYS A 470 28.08 -27.93 -15.58
CA CYS A 470 28.79 -29.19 -15.39
C CYS A 470 27.83 -30.35 -15.11
N SER A 471 28.16 -31.57 -15.54
CA SER A 471 27.45 -32.80 -15.15
C SER A 471 27.34 -32.91 -13.63
N ASN A 472 28.42 -32.56 -12.93
CA ASN A 472 28.64 -32.61 -11.47
C ASN A 472 27.86 -31.54 -10.67
N GLY A 473 26.65 -31.19 -11.09
CA GLY A 473 25.67 -30.49 -10.26
C GLY A 473 25.93 -29.01 -9.95
N TRP A 474 26.76 -28.33 -10.76
CA TRP A 474 27.05 -26.90 -10.63
C TRP A 474 27.04 -26.16 -11.96
N ALA A 475 26.74 -24.85 -11.91
CA ALA A 475 26.88 -23.93 -13.03
C ALA A 475 27.69 -22.70 -12.62
N SER A 476 28.77 -22.42 -13.35
CA SER A 476 29.64 -21.24 -13.17
C SER A 476 29.37 -20.18 -14.23
N PHE A 477 29.62 -18.91 -13.90
CA PHE A 477 29.38 -17.79 -14.81
C PHE A 477 30.67 -17.21 -15.42
N GLY A 478 30.58 -16.76 -16.68
CA GLY A 478 31.69 -16.10 -17.37
C GLY A 478 32.59 -17.04 -18.16
N ALA A 479 33.91 -16.94 -17.95
CA ALA A 479 34.91 -17.70 -18.68
C ALA A 479 34.88 -19.20 -18.31
N ASP A 480 35.53 -20.03 -19.12
CA ASP A 480 35.70 -21.45 -18.82
C ASP A 480 36.45 -21.62 -17.48
N PRO A 481 35.86 -22.27 -16.44
CA PRO A 481 36.50 -22.47 -15.15
C PRO A 481 37.68 -23.47 -15.21
N GLY A 482 37.88 -24.16 -16.34
CA GLY A 482 39.01 -25.08 -16.55
C GLY A 482 38.92 -26.41 -15.80
N THR A 483 37.90 -26.59 -14.95
CA THR A 483 37.71 -27.74 -14.06
C THR A 483 36.34 -28.39 -14.27
N ASN A 484 36.24 -29.68 -13.96
CA ASN A 484 34.98 -30.44 -13.87
C ASN A 484 34.77 -30.96 -12.43
N ASN A 485 35.41 -30.37 -11.42
CA ASN A 485 35.54 -30.91 -10.07
C ASN A 485 34.22 -31.54 -9.53
N TYR A 486 34.30 -32.81 -9.15
CA TYR A 486 33.24 -33.61 -8.54
C TYR A 486 33.31 -33.67 -7.00
N SER A 487 34.46 -33.32 -6.41
CA SER A 487 34.72 -33.50 -4.98
C SER A 487 34.07 -32.40 -4.16
N ASN A 488 32.86 -32.67 -3.66
CA ASN A 488 32.05 -31.70 -2.93
C ASN A 488 32.66 -31.31 -1.56
N GLY A 489 32.44 -30.06 -1.15
CA GLY A 489 33.02 -29.48 0.08
C GLY A 489 32.13 -28.40 0.71
N ALA A 490 32.59 -27.79 1.79
CA ALA A 490 31.88 -26.65 2.41
C ALA A 490 32.08 -25.37 1.58
N LEU A 491 31.08 -24.48 1.59
CA LEU A 491 31.13 -23.21 0.87
C LEU A 491 31.13 -21.99 1.82
N PRO A 492 31.69 -20.84 1.42
CA PRO A 492 32.45 -20.62 0.19
C PRO A 492 33.88 -21.22 0.25
N ASP A 493 34.43 -21.59 -0.91
CA ASP A 493 35.82 -22.07 -1.08
C ASP A 493 36.52 -21.31 -2.21
N GLY A 494 37.80 -20.97 -2.03
CA GLY A 494 38.61 -20.31 -3.06
C GLY A 494 39.00 -21.21 -4.25
N VAL A 495 38.77 -22.52 -4.15
CA VAL A 495 39.11 -23.52 -5.16
C VAL A 495 38.02 -23.66 -6.22
N ALA A 496 38.40 -23.47 -7.49
CA ALA A 496 37.49 -23.55 -8.63
C ALA A 496 36.61 -24.81 -8.65
N PRO A 497 35.31 -24.69 -8.99
CA PRO A 497 34.70 -23.62 -9.80
C PRO A 497 34.05 -22.47 -9.01
N ASN A 498 34.64 -21.27 -9.06
CA ASN A 498 34.11 -20.06 -8.40
C ASN A 498 33.09 -19.32 -9.31
N ALA A 499 32.45 -18.27 -8.79
CA ALA A 499 31.34 -17.56 -9.46
C ALA A 499 30.22 -18.53 -9.88
N ALA A 500 29.85 -19.43 -8.98
CA ALA A 500 29.03 -20.59 -9.30
C ALA A 500 27.85 -20.76 -8.34
N ILE A 501 26.81 -21.40 -8.87
CA ILE A 501 25.68 -21.95 -8.12
C ILE A 501 25.83 -23.48 -8.14
N PHE A 502 25.95 -24.06 -6.95
CA PHE A 502 26.05 -25.50 -6.71
C PHE A 502 24.66 -25.99 -6.31
N ILE A 503 23.93 -26.60 -7.26
CA ILE A 503 22.57 -27.05 -7.01
C ILE A 503 22.53 -28.47 -6.43
N PHE A 504 23.47 -29.33 -6.79
CA PHE A 504 23.62 -30.66 -6.19
C PHE A 504 25.03 -31.19 -6.48
N TRP A 505 26.05 -30.49 -6.00
CA TRP A 505 27.45 -30.77 -6.36
C TRP A 505 27.93 -32.07 -5.73
N ASP A 506 28.20 -33.06 -6.59
CA ASP A 506 28.82 -34.36 -6.29
C ASP A 506 29.34 -34.95 -7.63
N ASP A 507 29.92 -36.14 -7.59
CA ASP A 507 30.28 -37.00 -8.72
C ASP A 507 29.01 -37.51 -9.42
N LEU A 508 28.50 -36.76 -10.41
CA LEU A 508 27.22 -36.99 -11.07
C LEU A 508 27.34 -37.33 -12.55
N VAL A 509 26.59 -38.36 -12.92
CA VAL A 509 26.58 -38.97 -14.24
C VAL A 509 25.14 -39.21 -14.70
N TYR A 510 24.90 -39.18 -16.01
CA TYR A 510 23.72 -39.80 -16.60
C TYR A 510 24.07 -40.84 -17.66
N ASP A 511 23.15 -41.78 -17.87
CA ASP A 511 23.25 -42.83 -18.89
C ASP A 511 21.90 -43.06 -19.58
N GLN A 512 21.84 -42.79 -20.88
CA GLN A 512 20.65 -42.98 -21.71
C GLN A 512 20.36 -44.44 -22.06
N ALA A 513 21.33 -45.37 -21.87
CA ALA A 513 21.03 -46.80 -21.94
C ALA A 513 20.19 -47.26 -20.74
N THR A 514 20.39 -46.64 -19.57
CA THR A 514 19.58 -46.85 -18.37
C THR A 514 18.28 -46.02 -18.40
N TRP A 515 18.38 -44.73 -18.73
CA TRP A 515 17.25 -43.79 -18.78
C TRP A 515 17.28 -42.98 -20.07
N PRO A 516 16.57 -43.39 -21.15
CA PRO A 516 16.64 -42.78 -22.48
C PRO A 516 16.30 -41.29 -22.55
N GLU A 517 15.78 -40.71 -21.47
CA GLU A 517 15.45 -39.30 -21.39
C GLU A 517 16.49 -38.43 -20.65
N ALA A 518 17.51 -39.03 -20.02
CA ALA A 518 18.46 -38.32 -19.18
C ALA A 518 19.45 -37.47 -20.00
N ARG A 519 19.66 -36.21 -19.59
CA ARG A 519 20.44 -35.20 -20.31
C ARG A 519 20.57 -33.89 -19.53
N LEU A 520 21.44 -32.99 -19.99
CA LEU A 520 21.53 -31.60 -19.53
C LEU A 520 20.83 -30.67 -20.55
N LEU A 521 19.99 -29.75 -20.08
CA LEU A 521 19.14 -28.89 -20.91
C LEU A 521 19.24 -27.41 -20.53
N THR A 522 18.91 -26.54 -21.47
CA THR A 522 18.60 -25.12 -21.22
C THR A 522 17.29 -24.69 -21.87
N GLN A 523 16.58 -23.72 -21.30
CA GLN A 523 15.44 -23.10 -21.97
C GLN A 523 15.27 -21.65 -21.53
N THR A 524 14.87 -20.77 -22.45
CA THR A 524 14.32 -19.45 -22.10
C THR A 524 12.81 -19.53 -22.04
N LEU A 525 12.23 -19.12 -20.91
CA LEU A 525 10.79 -18.97 -20.70
C LEU A 525 10.41 -17.49 -20.66
N GLY A 526 9.17 -17.18 -21.04
CA GLY A 526 8.66 -15.80 -21.09
C GLY A 526 9.22 -14.95 -22.23
N THR A 527 8.98 -13.65 -22.17
CA THR A 527 9.42 -12.64 -23.15
C THR A 527 10.03 -11.44 -22.43
N ALA A 528 10.94 -10.72 -23.10
CA ALA A 528 11.60 -9.57 -22.50
C ALA A 528 10.57 -8.49 -22.08
N PRO A 529 10.77 -7.79 -20.94
CA PRO A 529 11.91 -7.88 -20.02
C PRO A 529 11.77 -8.97 -18.93
N ASN A 530 10.74 -9.82 -18.97
CA ASN A 530 10.40 -10.75 -17.89
C ASN A 530 10.75 -12.21 -18.25
N ARG A 531 11.96 -12.45 -18.79
CA ARG A 531 12.40 -13.81 -19.11
C ARG A 531 12.95 -14.54 -17.90
N VAL A 532 12.83 -15.86 -17.94
CA VAL A 532 13.47 -16.80 -17.01
C VAL A 532 14.34 -17.75 -17.82
N PHE A 533 15.63 -17.84 -17.49
CA PHE A 533 16.53 -18.81 -18.11
C PHE A 533 16.69 -20.02 -17.20
N VAL A 534 16.32 -21.19 -17.70
CA VAL A 534 16.33 -22.46 -16.98
C VAL A 534 17.52 -23.29 -17.43
N LEU A 535 18.25 -23.83 -16.46
CA LEU A 535 19.29 -24.85 -16.59
C LEU A 535 18.77 -26.12 -15.91
N GLU A 536 18.64 -27.25 -16.61
CA GLU A 536 18.13 -28.51 -16.04
C GLU A 536 19.13 -29.66 -16.14
N TRP A 537 19.30 -30.35 -15.03
CA TRP A 537 19.86 -31.69 -14.92
C TRP A 537 18.70 -32.68 -14.88
N HIS A 538 18.53 -33.49 -15.93
CA HIS A 538 17.42 -34.43 -16.03
C HIS A 538 17.88 -35.86 -15.83
N GLN A 539 17.34 -36.54 -14.82
CA GLN A 539 17.59 -37.95 -14.51
C GLN A 539 19.09 -38.30 -14.31
N MET A 540 19.77 -37.50 -13.49
CA MET A 540 21.14 -37.76 -13.01
C MET A 540 21.16 -38.83 -11.92
N ARG A 541 22.34 -39.43 -11.69
CA ARG A 541 22.67 -40.23 -10.51
C ARG A 541 24.10 -39.95 -10.07
N THR A 542 24.45 -40.32 -8.84
CA THR A 542 25.87 -40.39 -8.44
C THR A 542 26.62 -41.51 -9.18
N LEU A 543 27.93 -41.33 -9.39
CA LEU A 543 28.78 -42.39 -9.89
C LEU A 543 28.88 -43.52 -8.84
N GLY A 544 28.94 -44.77 -9.29
CA GLY A 544 29.00 -45.95 -8.40
C GLY A 544 27.71 -46.35 -7.67
N SER A 545 26.65 -45.52 -7.60
CA SER A 545 25.39 -45.85 -6.88
C SER A 545 24.44 -46.83 -7.60
N GLY A 546 24.85 -47.35 -8.76
CA GLY A 546 24.03 -48.26 -9.57
C GLY A 546 22.87 -47.53 -10.28
N THR A 547 21.81 -48.26 -10.62
CA THR A 547 20.66 -47.73 -11.37
C THR A 547 19.40 -47.52 -10.50
N SER A 548 19.56 -47.54 -9.17
CA SER A 548 18.48 -47.38 -8.19
C SER A 548 18.35 -45.96 -7.63
N ALA A 549 19.35 -45.10 -7.83
CA ALA A 549 19.32 -43.69 -7.47
C ALA A 549 19.07 -42.85 -8.74
N ARG A 550 18.17 -41.87 -8.69
CA ARG A 550 17.88 -40.96 -9.80
C ARG A 550 17.26 -39.64 -9.32
N GLY A 551 17.80 -38.51 -9.75
CA GLY A 551 17.31 -37.18 -9.39
C GLY A 551 17.25 -36.23 -10.59
N SER A 552 16.39 -35.23 -10.51
CA SER A 552 16.32 -34.14 -11.50
C SER A 552 16.18 -32.81 -10.79
N PHE A 553 16.83 -31.77 -11.29
CA PHE A 553 16.88 -30.46 -10.64
C PHE A 553 17.17 -29.32 -11.63
N GLN A 554 16.79 -28.10 -11.25
CA GLN A 554 16.84 -26.90 -12.10
C GLN A 554 17.40 -25.68 -11.37
N ILE A 555 18.32 -24.96 -12.02
CA ILE A 555 18.58 -23.56 -11.70
C ILE A 555 17.70 -22.70 -12.61
N ARG A 556 17.07 -21.65 -12.07
CA ARG A 556 16.32 -20.64 -12.83
C ARG A 556 16.88 -19.26 -12.56
N LEU A 557 17.20 -18.49 -13.60
CA LEU A 557 17.76 -17.14 -13.52
C LEU A 557 16.72 -16.14 -14.04
N TYR A 558 16.51 -15.01 -13.35
CA TYR A 558 15.45 -14.05 -13.64
C TYR A 558 16.01 -12.73 -14.20
N GLU A 559 15.49 -12.29 -15.36
CA GLU A 559 16.01 -11.15 -16.13
C GLU A 559 16.03 -9.82 -15.36
N THR A 560 14.87 -9.32 -14.92
CA THR A 560 14.77 -7.99 -14.26
C THR A 560 15.35 -7.98 -12.85
N THR A 561 15.15 -9.05 -12.09
CA THR A 561 15.45 -9.06 -10.64
C THR A 561 16.86 -9.55 -10.31
N ASN A 562 17.54 -10.20 -11.25
CA ASN A 562 18.82 -10.89 -11.02
C ASN A 562 18.78 -11.93 -9.89
N ALA A 563 17.58 -12.35 -9.49
CA ALA A 563 17.36 -13.46 -8.58
C ALA A 563 17.61 -14.79 -9.28
N PHE A 564 17.96 -15.81 -8.50
CA PHE A 564 17.97 -17.19 -8.97
C PHE A 564 17.14 -18.10 -8.06
N GLU A 565 16.71 -19.23 -8.60
CA GLU A 565 16.05 -20.31 -7.85
C GLU A 565 16.76 -21.63 -8.09
N VAL A 566 16.78 -22.49 -7.07
CA VAL A 566 17.19 -23.90 -7.16
C VAL A 566 15.99 -24.78 -6.81
N ILE A 567 15.61 -25.70 -7.71
CA ILE A 567 14.34 -26.45 -7.65
C ILE A 567 14.57 -27.93 -7.93
N TYR A 568 14.01 -28.82 -7.10
CA TYR A 568 14.23 -30.26 -7.15
C TYR A 568 12.95 -31.04 -7.49
N ASP A 569 13.05 -32.08 -8.33
CA ASP A 569 11.98 -33.02 -8.63
C ASP A 569 11.78 -34.05 -7.50
N ARG A 570 11.38 -33.56 -6.32
CA ARG A 570 11.18 -34.36 -5.10
C ARG A 570 10.18 -35.51 -5.31
N ALA A 571 9.20 -35.35 -6.20
CA ALA A 571 8.17 -36.36 -6.46
C ALA A 571 8.68 -37.57 -7.25
N ASN A 572 9.73 -37.41 -8.06
CA ASN A 572 10.30 -38.48 -8.89
C ASN A 572 11.71 -38.91 -8.47
N TRP A 573 12.19 -38.41 -7.32
CA TRP A 573 13.50 -38.72 -6.76
C TRP A 573 13.57 -40.17 -6.25
N LEU A 574 14.67 -40.85 -6.57
CA LEU A 574 14.91 -42.25 -6.23
C LEU A 574 16.27 -42.42 -5.54
N GLY A 575 16.35 -43.42 -4.67
CA GLY A 575 17.56 -43.77 -3.92
C GLY A 575 17.83 -42.86 -2.71
N THR A 576 18.55 -43.40 -1.72
CA THR A 576 18.94 -42.73 -0.47
C THR A 576 20.46 -42.63 -0.29
N THR A 577 21.22 -43.09 -1.28
CA THR A 577 22.69 -43.09 -1.31
C THR A 577 23.17 -41.89 -2.13
N TRP A 578 22.96 -40.71 -1.57
CA TRP A 578 23.43 -39.45 -2.13
C TRP A 578 24.38 -38.77 -1.15
N SER A 579 25.31 -38.03 -1.72
CA SER A 579 25.95 -36.87 -1.13
C SER A 579 25.65 -35.69 -2.05
N ALA A 580 25.82 -34.48 -1.54
CA ALA A 580 25.99 -33.28 -2.34
C ALA A 580 26.32 -32.08 -1.45
N THR A 581 26.97 -31.09 -2.05
CA THR A 581 26.95 -29.72 -1.57
C THR A 581 25.89 -28.92 -2.32
N VAL A 582 25.11 -28.12 -1.59
CA VAL A 582 24.14 -27.18 -2.15
C VAL A 582 24.48 -25.78 -1.64
N GLY A 583 24.67 -24.83 -2.54
CA GLY A 583 25.06 -23.48 -2.20
C GLY A 583 25.44 -22.63 -3.40
N TYR A 584 26.12 -21.52 -3.14
CA TYR A 584 26.51 -20.54 -4.17
C TYR A 584 27.60 -19.62 -3.62
N GLU A 585 28.45 -19.08 -4.50
CA GLU A 585 29.54 -18.18 -4.07
C GLU A 585 29.98 -17.16 -5.14
N ASN A 586 30.71 -16.13 -4.70
CA ASN A 586 31.27 -15.08 -5.52
C ASN A 586 32.48 -15.55 -6.37
N ALA A 587 32.99 -14.68 -7.25
CA ALA A 587 34.12 -15.03 -8.13
C ALA A 587 35.45 -15.29 -7.40
N ALA A 588 35.58 -14.87 -6.14
CA ALA A 588 36.77 -15.05 -5.34
C ALA A 588 36.71 -16.28 -4.40
N GLY A 589 35.54 -16.91 -4.24
CA GLY A 589 35.35 -17.97 -3.25
C GLY A 589 35.43 -17.47 -1.80
N THR A 590 35.09 -16.19 -1.57
CA THR A 590 35.20 -15.55 -0.24
C THR A 590 33.87 -15.21 0.40
N GLU A 591 32.79 -15.20 -0.38
CA GLU A 591 31.43 -14.88 0.06
C GLU A 591 30.48 -15.84 -0.64
N GLY A 592 29.54 -16.41 0.10
CA GLY A 592 28.64 -17.45 -0.38
C GLY A 592 27.56 -17.80 0.62
N GLY A 593 26.67 -18.70 0.23
CA GLY A 593 25.74 -19.37 1.13
C GLY A 593 25.85 -20.87 0.97
N ASP A 594 26.16 -21.58 2.04
CA ASP A 594 26.12 -23.04 2.14
C ASP A 594 24.77 -23.46 2.74
N VAL A 595 24.01 -24.28 2.02
CA VAL A 595 22.75 -24.88 2.46
C VAL A 595 23.00 -26.25 3.12
N GLY A 596 24.15 -26.88 2.84
CA GLY A 596 24.60 -28.12 3.44
C GLY A 596 25.49 -28.96 2.51
N THR A 597 26.25 -29.88 3.10
CA THR A 597 27.25 -30.73 2.43
C THR A 597 27.00 -32.24 2.57
N ALA A 598 25.86 -32.63 3.15
CA ALA A 598 25.54 -34.01 3.54
C ALA A 598 24.12 -34.42 3.13
N PHE A 599 23.70 -34.09 1.92
CA PHE A 599 22.38 -34.40 1.39
C PHE A 599 22.26 -35.85 0.89
N THR A 600 21.57 -36.71 1.66
CA THR A 600 21.20 -38.09 1.28
C THR A 600 19.90 -38.19 0.49
N ALA A 601 19.27 -37.04 0.25
CA ALA A 601 17.97 -36.81 -0.39
C ALA A 601 17.99 -35.37 -0.93
N PRO A 602 17.09 -34.97 -1.86
CA PRO A 602 17.00 -33.57 -2.26
C PRO A 602 16.67 -32.69 -1.05
N PRO A 603 17.14 -31.43 -1.01
CA PRO A 603 16.77 -30.50 0.05
C PRO A 603 15.27 -30.43 0.29
N ALA A 604 14.88 -30.23 1.55
CA ALA A 604 13.47 -30.23 1.96
C ALA A 604 12.65 -29.16 1.23
N ASP A 605 13.28 -28.03 0.91
CA ASP A 605 12.71 -26.89 0.21
C ASP A 605 13.38 -26.68 -1.15
N ASN A 606 12.69 -25.97 -2.06
CA ASN A 606 13.39 -25.23 -3.11
C ASN A 606 13.83 -23.89 -2.51
N TYR A 607 14.78 -23.19 -3.10
CA TYR A 607 15.21 -21.87 -2.60
C TYR A 607 15.11 -20.81 -3.67
N ARG A 608 14.68 -19.61 -3.28
CA ARG A 608 14.79 -18.38 -4.09
C ARG A 608 15.78 -17.44 -3.43
N CYS A 609 16.80 -17.08 -4.19
CA CYS A 609 17.90 -16.24 -3.77
C CYS A 609 17.80 -14.90 -4.50
N VAL A 610 17.68 -13.80 -3.74
CA VAL A 610 17.55 -12.42 -4.24
C VAL A 610 18.82 -11.63 -3.87
N PRO A 611 19.38 -10.79 -4.77
CA PRO A 611 20.53 -9.95 -4.42
C PRO A 611 20.21 -8.98 -3.27
N ASN A 612 21.17 -8.76 -2.36
CA ASN A 612 21.10 -7.76 -1.29
C ASN A 612 21.69 -6.41 -1.71
#